data_AF-A0AAV3T520-F1
#
_entry.id   AF-A0AAV3T520-F1
#
_cell.length_a   1.000
_cell.length_b   1.000
_cell.length_c   1.000
_cell.angle_alpha   90.00
_cell.angle_beta   90.00
_cell.angle_gamma   90.00
#
_symmetry.space_group_name_H-M   'P 1'
#
loop_
_entity.id
_entity.type
_entity.pdbx_description
1 polymer ?
#
loop_
_entity_poly.entity_id
_entity_poly.type
_entity_poly.pdbx_seq_one_letter_code
_entity_poly.pdbx_strand_id
1 'polypeptide(L)'
;MSSDYNDISFEDIEWDSQDVSTFALTRAGILELLSYLVIGALFVYDHFVIENAHPLIFGWDVLSVEWLFLVTLVAMFFHGFYPLYKNERMRQFYWKRFKKNKMAVVALAWLAFIFVVGIFGPVVVDPPQIRFDNRILPPAGVTATINGVEKTGTMQYPFGTSAEGRGILALVVYGMRVSMEVGFIATVFTVLIGSLVGAVAALATAMDIGWMDEVLMRYTDIQSVFPTFMLLLLLTYLFGSKLWMIILLFGFFSWEGVARTVRGEALQRSAEEYIMAAQASGANMLYVVRQHLIPNSANSIIISATVSVPGFILGEASLAFLGFSDPNTFSWGRTIAAGQANIEQAWWISTIPGIFLFLTVLAFYYVGEAMRDAMDPRQEVGGGGGL
;
A
#
# COMPACT_ATOMS: atom_id res chain seq x y z
N MET A 1 32.75 8.29 25.11
CA MET A 1 33.43 7.72 23.92
C MET A 1 32.71 8.28 22.71
N SER A 2 33.22 9.40 22.23
CA SER A 2 32.63 10.27 21.21
C SER A 2 33.81 10.81 20.42
N SER A 3 33.99 10.41 19.15
CA SER A 3 34.82 11.15 18.19
C SER A 3 34.85 10.64 16.75
N ASP A 4 34.40 9.44 16.37
CA ASP A 4 34.82 8.88 15.06
C ASP A 4 33.71 8.75 14.00
N TYR A 5 32.83 9.75 13.84
CA TYR A 5 31.80 9.74 12.78
C TYR A 5 31.90 10.86 11.74
N ASN A 6 32.92 11.73 11.84
CA ASN A 6 33.00 12.96 11.04
C ASN A 6 33.99 12.96 9.88
N ASP A 7 34.70 11.87 9.60
CA ASP A 7 35.54 11.76 8.39
C ASP A 7 35.18 10.49 7.64
N ILE A 8 34.16 10.57 6.78
CA ILE A 8 33.93 9.56 5.74
C ILE A 8 34.06 10.29 4.42
N SER A 9 35.20 10.09 3.77
CA SER A 9 35.52 10.58 2.43
C SER A 9 34.88 9.65 1.38
N PHE A 10 34.68 10.15 0.16
CA PHE A 10 34.28 9.31 -1.00
C PHE A 10 35.27 8.14 -1.23
N GLU A 11 36.47 8.25 -0.69
CA GLU A 11 37.56 7.27 -0.76
C GLU A 11 37.35 6.05 0.16
N ASP A 12 36.44 6.12 1.14
CA ASP A 12 36.16 5.03 2.09
C ASP A 12 35.12 4.02 1.58
N ILE A 13 34.65 4.18 0.33
CA ILE A 13 33.73 3.24 -0.32
C ILE A 13 34.56 2.10 -0.94
N GLU A 14 34.43 0.87 -0.42
CA GLU A 14 35.01 -0.33 -1.02
C GLU A 14 34.32 -0.65 -2.37
N TRP A 15 34.85 -0.07 -3.45
CA TRP A 15 34.33 -0.23 -4.82
C TRP A 15 34.34 -1.68 -5.32
N ASP A 16 35.26 -2.51 -4.83
CA ASP A 16 35.34 -3.95 -5.18
C ASP A 16 34.16 -4.77 -4.65
N SER A 17 33.36 -4.22 -3.72
CA SER A 17 32.13 -4.86 -3.21
C SER A 17 30.88 -4.54 -4.04
N GLN A 18 30.99 -3.57 -4.95
CA GLN A 18 29.92 -3.17 -5.86
C GLN A 18 30.09 -3.98 -7.15
N ASP A 19 29.48 -5.16 -7.22
CA ASP A 19 29.46 -5.98 -8.43
C ASP A 19 28.85 -5.17 -9.60
N VAL A 20 29.71 -4.54 -10.42
CA VAL A 20 29.33 -3.84 -11.64
C VAL A 20 29.16 -4.86 -12.76
N SER A 21 28.12 -5.68 -12.63
CA SER A 21 27.66 -6.50 -13.73
C SER A 21 26.26 -6.06 -14.10
N THR A 22 26.16 -5.47 -15.29
CA THR A 22 24.92 -5.00 -15.94
C THR A 22 23.89 -6.11 -16.15
N PHE A 23 24.27 -7.39 -15.95
CA PHE A 23 23.41 -8.56 -16.09
C PHE A 23 23.56 -9.61 -14.96
N ALA A 24 24.36 -9.37 -13.91
CA ALA A 24 24.46 -10.32 -12.80
C ALA A 24 23.18 -10.23 -11.98
N LEU A 25 22.35 -11.27 -12.08
CA LEU A 25 21.29 -11.50 -11.12
C LEU A 25 21.92 -11.72 -9.75
N THR A 26 21.80 -10.72 -8.87
CA THR A 26 22.16 -10.87 -7.46
C THR A 26 21.38 -12.05 -6.87
N ARG A 27 21.89 -12.70 -5.81
CA ARG A 27 21.16 -13.80 -5.13
C ARG A 27 19.73 -13.40 -4.76
N ALA A 28 19.52 -12.14 -4.38
CA ALA A 28 18.20 -11.57 -4.13
C ALA A 28 17.35 -11.49 -5.40
N GLY A 29 17.89 -11.01 -6.51
CA GLY A 29 17.19 -10.95 -7.80
C GLY A 29 16.81 -12.34 -8.34
N ILE A 30 17.64 -13.37 -8.10
CA ILE A 30 17.28 -14.76 -8.42
C ILE A 30 16.09 -15.22 -7.58
N LEU A 31 16.13 -14.96 -6.26
CA LEU A 31 15.04 -15.33 -5.36
C LEU A 31 13.73 -14.59 -5.70
N GLU A 32 13.82 -13.32 -6.09
CA GLU A 32 12.68 -12.54 -6.55
C GLU A 32 12.09 -13.13 -7.83
N LEU A 33 12.91 -13.39 -8.84
CA LEU A 33 12.48 -13.97 -10.11
C LEU A 33 11.87 -15.37 -9.90
N LEU A 34 12.47 -16.19 -9.04
CA LEU A 34 11.91 -17.49 -8.65
C LEU A 34 10.56 -17.34 -7.94
N SER A 35 10.41 -16.33 -7.08
CA SER A 35 9.14 -16.06 -6.40
C SER A 35 8.04 -15.73 -7.41
N TYR A 36 8.32 -14.87 -8.39
CA TYR A 36 7.36 -14.56 -9.46
C TYR A 36 7.09 -15.75 -10.39
N LEU A 37 8.11 -16.56 -10.71
CA LEU A 37 7.92 -17.78 -11.50
C LEU A 37 7.04 -18.80 -10.77
N VAL A 38 7.22 -18.96 -9.45
CA VAL A 38 6.37 -19.84 -8.64
C VAL A 38 4.93 -19.32 -8.63
N ILE A 39 4.73 -18.02 -8.38
CA ILE A 39 3.41 -17.40 -8.41
C ILE A 39 2.76 -17.57 -9.80
N GLY A 40 3.50 -17.31 -10.87
CA GLY A 40 3.02 -17.47 -12.24
C GLY A 40 2.71 -18.92 -12.60
N ALA A 41 3.54 -19.88 -12.17
CA ALA A 41 3.29 -21.30 -12.37
C ALA A 41 2.06 -21.77 -11.60
N LEU A 42 1.89 -21.33 -10.35
CA LEU A 42 0.69 -21.60 -9.56
C LEU A 42 -0.55 -20.99 -10.20
N PHE A 43 -0.48 -19.75 -10.69
CA PHE A 43 -1.57 -19.10 -11.43
C PHE A 43 -1.95 -19.88 -12.69
N VAL A 44 -0.97 -20.27 -13.51
CA VAL A 44 -1.23 -21.06 -14.74
C VAL A 44 -1.82 -22.42 -14.39
N TYR A 45 -1.30 -23.07 -13.36
CA TYR A 45 -1.79 -24.37 -12.90
C TYR A 45 -3.24 -24.27 -12.39
N ASP A 46 -3.54 -23.27 -11.56
CA ASP A 46 -4.89 -22.98 -11.05
C ASP A 46 -5.86 -22.63 -12.19
N HIS A 47 -5.43 -21.81 -13.17
CA HIS A 47 -6.26 -21.37 -14.29
C HIS A 47 -6.56 -22.45 -15.33
N PHE A 48 -5.57 -23.27 -15.69
CA PHE A 48 -5.72 -24.20 -16.81
C PHE A 48 -5.96 -25.65 -16.39
N VAL A 49 -5.59 -26.05 -15.17
CA VAL A 49 -5.69 -27.45 -14.73
C VAL A 49 -6.91 -27.68 -13.84
N ILE A 50 -7.39 -26.64 -13.15
CA ILE A 50 -8.49 -26.74 -12.18
C ILE A 50 -9.73 -25.99 -12.71
N GLU A 51 -10.12 -26.31 -13.94
CA GLU A 51 -11.48 -26.05 -14.37
C GLU A 51 -12.43 -26.99 -13.59
N ASN A 52 -13.08 -26.45 -12.54
CA ASN A 52 -14.27 -27.01 -11.86
C ASN A 52 -14.09 -28.01 -10.70
N ALA A 53 -12.93 -28.14 -10.05
CA ALA A 53 -12.83 -28.95 -8.83
C ALA A 53 -11.87 -28.36 -7.78
N HIS A 54 -12.43 -27.54 -6.88
CA HIS A 54 -11.83 -26.97 -5.67
C HIS A 54 -10.53 -26.16 -5.88
N PRO A 55 -10.51 -24.89 -5.48
CA PRO A 55 -9.28 -24.10 -5.53
C PRO A 55 -8.12 -24.72 -4.77
N LEU A 56 -6.93 -24.61 -5.35
CA LEU A 56 -5.69 -25.21 -4.84
C LEU A 56 -5.33 -24.85 -3.40
N ILE A 57 -5.77 -23.68 -2.95
CA ILE A 57 -5.45 -23.14 -1.64
C ILE A 57 -6.77 -22.68 -1.01
N PHE A 58 -7.27 -23.46 -0.04
CA PHE A 58 -8.36 -23.07 0.87
C PHE A 58 -9.64 -22.48 0.23
N GLY A 59 -10.01 -22.86 -1.01
CA GLY A 59 -11.25 -22.37 -1.64
C GLY A 59 -11.17 -20.98 -2.30
N TRP A 60 -9.99 -20.55 -2.73
CA TRP A 60 -9.71 -19.22 -3.31
C TRP A 60 -10.03 -19.08 -4.82
N ASP A 61 -10.62 -17.97 -5.25
CA ASP A 61 -11.03 -17.77 -6.66
C ASP A 61 -9.84 -17.41 -7.57
N VAL A 62 -9.69 -18.10 -8.70
CA VAL A 62 -8.58 -17.98 -9.68
C VAL A 62 -8.50 -16.60 -10.34
N LEU A 63 -9.62 -15.87 -10.43
CA LEU A 63 -9.72 -14.55 -11.07
C LEU A 63 -9.58 -13.37 -10.07
N SER A 64 -9.20 -13.66 -8.83
CA SER A 64 -9.23 -12.70 -7.74
C SER A 64 -8.00 -11.77 -7.74
N VAL A 65 -8.20 -10.58 -7.17
CA VAL A 65 -7.18 -9.54 -6.89
C VAL A 65 -5.99 -10.09 -6.08
N GLU A 66 -6.15 -11.27 -5.50
CA GLU A 66 -5.22 -11.96 -4.62
C GLU A 66 -3.89 -12.31 -5.30
N TRP A 67 -3.90 -12.70 -6.59
CA TRP A 67 -2.66 -12.95 -7.33
C TRP A 67 -1.83 -11.69 -7.50
N LEU A 68 -2.49 -10.58 -7.84
CA LEU A 68 -1.87 -9.27 -7.95
C LEU A 68 -1.38 -8.79 -6.58
N PHE A 69 -2.10 -9.13 -5.51
CA PHE A 69 -1.68 -8.86 -4.14
C PHE A 69 -0.42 -9.64 -3.77
N LEU A 70 -0.32 -10.94 -4.08
CA LEU A 70 0.88 -11.73 -3.83
C LEU A 70 2.10 -11.18 -4.57
N VAL A 71 1.94 -10.81 -5.86
CA VAL A 71 3.00 -10.15 -6.63
C VAL A 71 3.41 -8.84 -5.96
N THR A 72 2.43 -8.05 -5.49
CA THR A 72 2.67 -6.79 -4.78
C THR A 72 3.44 -7.01 -3.47
N LEU A 73 3.09 -8.03 -2.69
CA LEU A 73 3.79 -8.37 -1.44
C LEU A 73 5.24 -8.80 -1.71
N VAL A 74 5.48 -9.61 -2.74
CA VAL A 74 6.83 -10.00 -3.15
C VAL A 74 7.63 -8.77 -3.57
N ALA A 75 7.06 -7.89 -4.40
CA ALA A 75 7.72 -6.65 -4.83
C ALA A 75 8.05 -5.74 -3.63
N MET A 76 7.11 -5.53 -2.71
CA MET A 76 7.33 -4.75 -1.49
C MET A 76 8.38 -5.38 -0.58
N PHE A 77 8.44 -6.71 -0.51
CA PHE A 77 9.46 -7.41 0.26
C PHE A 77 10.86 -7.18 -0.32
N PHE A 78 11.06 -7.41 -1.62
CA PHE A 78 12.38 -7.29 -2.25
C PHE A 78 12.85 -5.85 -2.43
N HIS A 79 11.95 -4.90 -2.70
CA HIS A 79 12.32 -3.50 -2.94
C HIS A 79 12.18 -2.59 -1.70
N GLY A 80 11.39 -2.98 -0.70
CA GLY A 80 11.20 -2.21 0.53
C GLY A 80 11.88 -2.83 1.75
N PHE A 81 11.49 -4.04 2.13
CA PHE A 81 11.93 -4.68 3.38
C PHE A 81 13.35 -5.26 3.30
N TYR A 82 13.70 -5.93 2.21
CA TYR A 82 14.98 -6.63 2.05
C TYR A 82 16.20 -5.68 2.10
N PRO A 83 16.20 -4.50 1.43
CA PRO A 83 17.30 -3.55 1.52
C PRO A 83 17.51 -3.02 2.96
N LEU A 84 16.41 -2.74 3.67
CA LEU A 84 16.43 -2.33 5.07
C LEU A 84 16.94 -3.45 5.98
N TYR A 85 16.58 -4.71 5.69
CA TYR A 85 17.04 -5.86 6.47
C TYR A 85 18.55 -6.10 6.30
N LYS A 86 19.07 -6.00 5.06
CA LYS A 86 20.48 -6.22 4.74
C LYS A 86 21.39 -5.15 5.38
N ASN A 87 20.93 -3.89 5.42
CA ASN A 87 21.74 -2.79 5.94
C ASN A 87 21.45 -2.53 7.42
N GLU A 88 22.12 -3.29 8.30
CA GLU A 88 21.90 -3.24 9.75
C GLU A 88 22.05 -1.83 10.33
N ARG A 89 23.03 -1.05 9.83
CA ARG A 89 23.25 0.33 10.25
C ARG A 89 22.03 1.22 9.98
N MET A 90 21.49 1.15 8.77
CA MET A 90 20.28 1.91 8.37
C MET A 90 19.05 1.48 9.16
N ARG A 91 18.86 0.17 9.35
CA ARG A 91 17.78 -0.39 10.16
C ARG A 91 17.82 0.13 11.59
N GLN A 92 18.97 0.05 12.25
CA GLN A 92 19.13 0.50 13.63
C GLN A 92 18.91 2.01 13.75
N PHE A 93 19.42 2.79 12.80
CA PHE A 93 19.26 4.24 12.75
C PHE A 93 17.80 4.67 12.64
N TYR A 94 17.06 4.15 11.65
CA TYR A 94 15.65 4.47 11.46
C TYR A 94 14.79 3.95 12.60
N TRP A 95 15.04 2.72 13.07
CA TRP A 95 14.28 2.12 14.15
C TRP A 95 14.44 2.87 15.48
N LYS A 96 15.65 3.37 15.78
CA LYS A 96 15.91 4.16 16.99
C LYS A 96 15.16 5.48 16.96
N ARG A 97 15.00 6.11 15.80
CA ARG A 97 14.17 7.33 15.63
C ARG A 97 12.69 7.00 15.72
N PHE A 98 12.23 5.99 14.98
CA PHE A 98 10.83 5.57 14.94
C PHE A 98 10.29 5.24 16.34
N LYS A 99 11.06 4.51 17.15
CA LYS A 99 10.70 4.14 18.53
C LYS A 99 10.54 5.31 19.49
N LYS A 100 11.06 6.50 19.19
CA LYS A 100 10.84 7.69 20.03
C LYS A 100 9.36 8.08 20.03
N ASN A 101 8.65 7.82 18.93
CA ASN A 101 7.22 8.07 18.82
C ASN A 101 6.43 6.84 19.30
N LYS A 102 5.97 6.86 20.55
CA LYS A 102 5.18 5.76 21.14
C LYS A 102 3.89 5.49 20.35
N MET A 103 3.25 6.54 19.82
CA MET A 103 2.03 6.40 19.02
C MET A 103 2.30 5.65 17.72
N ALA A 104 3.44 5.92 17.07
CA ALA A 104 3.85 5.21 15.86
C ALA A 104 4.14 3.72 16.10
N VAL A 105 4.70 3.36 17.26
CA VAL A 105 4.93 1.95 17.62
C VAL A 105 3.61 1.20 17.84
N VAL A 106 2.65 1.83 18.54
CA VAL A 106 1.31 1.24 18.72
C VAL A 106 0.58 1.12 17.38
N ALA A 107 0.67 2.15 16.54
CA ALA A 107 0.12 2.14 15.19
C ALA A 107 0.73 1.03 14.32
N LEU A 108 2.06 0.85 14.36
CA LEU A 108 2.73 -0.22 13.64
C LEU A 108 2.27 -1.60 14.12
N ALA A 109 2.09 -1.79 15.44
CA ALA A 109 1.56 -3.02 15.99
C ALA A 109 0.11 -3.29 15.52
N TRP A 110 -0.72 -2.24 15.45
CA TRP A 110 -2.08 -2.35 14.91
C TRP A 110 -2.07 -2.73 13.42
N LEU A 111 -1.26 -2.07 12.60
CA LEU A 111 -1.14 -2.43 11.17
C LEU A 111 -0.61 -3.85 10.98
N ALA A 112 0.36 -4.28 11.80
CA ALA A 112 0.84 -5.66 11.77
C ALA A 112 -0.28 -6.65 12.12
N PHE A 113 -1.13 -6.33 13.10
CA PHE A 113 -2.31 -7.13 13.42
C PHE A 113 -3.29 -7.20 12.25
N ILE A 114 -3.66 -6.06 11.64
CA ILE A 114 -4.51 -6.02 10.44
C ILE A 114 -3.89 -6.83 9.31
N PHE A 115 -2.58 -6.76 9.14
CA PHE A 115 -1.85 -7.47 8.09
C PHE A 115 -1.91 -8.98 8.27
N VAL A 116 -1.59 -9.46 9.47
CA VAL A 116 -1.63 -10.89 9.80
C VAL A 116 -3.06 -11.43 9.70
N VAL A 117 -4.04 -10.72 10.27
CA VAL A 117 -5.44 -11.16 10.24
C VAL A 117 -6.03 -11.06 8.84
N GLY A 118 -5.70 -10.05 8.05
CA GLY A 118 -6.23 -9.96 6.70
C GLY A 118 -5.66 -11.00 5.74
N ILE A 119 -4.41 -11.44 5.92
CA ILE A 119 -3.79 -12.50 5.11
C ILE A 119 -4.26 -13.89 5.56
N PHE A 120 -4.16 -14.18 6.86
CA PHE A 120 -4.42 -15.53 7.38
C PHE A 120 -5.85 -15.72 7.89
N GLY A 121 -6.59 -14.64 8.15
CA GLY A 121 -7.97 -14.70 8.62
C GLY A 121 -8.92 -15.42 7.68
N PRO A 122 -8.89 -15.21 6.35
CA PRO A 122 -9.70 -15.98 5.40
C PRO A 122 -9.41 -17.49 5.39
N VAL A 123 -8.28 -17.93 5.95
CA VAL A 123 -7.97 -19.38 6.11
C VAL A 123 -8.68 -19.97 7.33
N VAL A 124 -8.93 -19.14 8.36
CA VAL A 124 -9.50 -19.56 9.64
C VAL A 124 -11.00 -19.26 9.72
N VAL A 125 -11.45 -18.21 9.04
CA VAL A 125 -12.81 -17.69 9.08
C VAL A 125 -13.49 -17.95 7.75
N ASP A 126 -14.56 -18.74 7.78
CA ASP A 126 -15.36 -19.03 6.59
C ASP A 126 -15.91 -17.75 5.93
N PRO A 127 -16.09 -17.74 4.60
CA PRO A 127 -16.71 -16.63 3.89
C PRO A 127 -18.04 -16.20 4.51
N PRO A 128 -18.34 -14.88 4.58
CA PRO A 128 -19.61 -14.38 5.09
C PRO A 128 -20.83 -14.93 4.34
N GLN A 129 -21.50 -15.93 4.93
CA GLN A 129 -22.71 -16.54 4.38
C GLN A 129 -23.99 -15.86 4.87
N ILE A 130 -25.00 -15.80 4.01
CA ILE A 130 -26.35 -15.33 4.36
C ILE A 130 -27.00 -16.38 5.27
N ARG A 131 -27.56 -15.94 6.39
CA ARG A 131 -28.18 -16.81 7.40
C ARG A 131 -29.49 -16.18 7.88
N PHE A 132 -30.62 -16.77 7.48
CA PHE A 132 -31.94 -16.20 7.74
C PHE A 132 -32.39 -16.36 9.20
N ASP A 133 -31.90 -17.39 9.87
CA ASP A 133 -32.14 -17.73 11.27
C ASP A 133 -31.49 -16.73 12.25
N ASN A 134 -30.32 -16.20 11.91
CA ASN A 134 -29.52 -15.35 12.80
C ASN A 134 -29.40 -13.90 12.31
N ARG A 135 -30.46 -13.32 11.75
CA ARG A 135 -30.47 -11.92 11.27
C ARG A 135 -30.46 -10.93 12.44
N ILE A 136 -29.60 -9.92 12.37
CA ILE A 136 -29.54 -8.81 13.34
C ILE A 136 -29.42 -9.33 14.78
N LEU A 137 -28.41 -10.16 15.03
CA LEU A 137 -28.07 -10.62 16.36
C LEU A 137 -27.08 -9.62 16.98
N PRO A 138 -27.31 -9.15 18.22
CA PRO A 138 -26.38 -8.23 18.87
C PRO A 138 -25.03 -8.90 19.19
N PRO A 139 -23.98 -8.10 19.45
CA PRO A 139 -22.69 -8.60 19.91
C PRO A 139 -22.80 -9.43 21.18
N ALA A 140 -21.85 -10.35 21.38
CA ALA A 140 -21.83 -11.20 22.56
C ALA A 140 -21.88 -10.37 23.86
N GLY A 141 -22.77 -10.73 24.78
CA GLY A 141 -22.98 -10.00 26.04
C GLY A 141 -23.89 -8.77 25.94
N VAL A 142 -24.40 -8.44 24.76
CA VAL A 142 -25.40 -7.37 24.55
C VAL A 142 -26.78 -7.98 24.35
N THR A 143 -27.78 -7.41 25.01
CA THR A 143 -29.21 -7.71 24.76
C THR A 143 -29.85 -6.49 24.13
N ALA A 144 -30.56 -6.68 23.02
CA ALA A 144 -31.22 -5.60 22.29
C ALA A 144 -32.59 -6.04 21.79
N THR A 145 -33.55 -5.11 21.78
CA THR A 145 -34.89 -5.34 21.25
C THR A 145 -34.90 -5.00 19.76
N ILE A 146 -35.01 -6.03 18.92
CA ILE A 146 -34.99 -5.91 17.46
C ILE A 146 -36.38 -6.24 16.94
N ASN A 147 -37.02 -5.30 16.25
CA ASN A 147 -38.41 -5.46 15.77
C ASN A 147 -39.39 -5.95 16.87
N GLY A 148 -39.23 -5.45 18.11
CA GLY A 148 -40.07 -5.84 19.25
C GLY A 148 -39.74 -7.18 19.89
N VAL A 149 -38.70 -7.88 19.43
CA VAL A 149 -38.23 -9.16 20.00
C VAL A 149 -36.88 -8.95 20.68
N GLU A 150 -36.77 -9.35 21.95
CA GLU A 150 -35.48 -9.35 22.64
C GLU A 150 -34.55 -10.43 22.07
N LYS A 151 -33.36 -10.01 21.67
CA LYS A 151 -32.28 -10.89 21.21
C LYS A 151 -31.06 -10.69 22.08
N THR A 152 -30.41 -11.80 22.45
CA THR A 152 -29.17 -11.80 23.21
C THR A 152 -28.02 -12.31 22.34
N GLY A 153 -26.90 -11.61 22.32
CA GLY A 153 -25.75 -11.96 21.52
C GLY A 153 -25.03 -13.21 22.04
N THR A 154 -24.48 -14.01 21.12
CA THR A 154 -23.83 -15.29 21.43
C THR A 154 -22.34 -15.26 21.05
N MET A 155 -21.53 -16.08 21.70
CA MET A 155 -20.09 -16.20 21.38
C MET A 155 -19.82 -16.77 19.98
N GLN A 156 -20.83 -17.39 19.34
CA GLN A 156 -20.76 -17.79 17.93
C GLN A 156 -20.61 -16.57 17.01
N TYR A 157 -21.17 -15.43 17.41
CA TYR A 157 -21.09 -14.16 16.69
C TYR A 157 -20.58 -13.06 17.64
N PRO A 158 -19.27 -13.01 17.93
CA PRO A 158 -18.73 -12.08 18.95
C PRO A 158 -19.09 -10.61 18.70
N PHE A 159 -19.08 -10.20 17.43
CA PHE A 159 -19.44 -8.85 16.98
C PHE A 159 -20.88 -8.75 16.45
N GLY A 160 -21.70 -9.77 16.68
CA GLY A 160 -23.07 -9.85 16.19
C GLY A 160 -23.15 -10.22 14.71
N THR A 161 -24.34 -10.03 14.13
CA THR A 161 -24.62 -10.31 12.72
C THR A 161 -25.25 -9.13 12.00
N SER A 162 -25.14 -9.14 10.67
CA SER A 162 -25.72 -8.13 9.78
C SER A 162 -27.22 -8.32 9.57
N ALA A 163 -27.83 -7.40 8.81
CA ALA A 163 -29.23 -7.49 8.36
C ALA A 163 -29.53 -8.75 7.52
N GLU A 164 -28.50 -9.33 6.91
CA GLU A 164 -28.56 -10.57 6.11
C GLU A 164 -28.12 -11.81 6.94
N GLY A 165 -27.79 -11.62 8.22
CA GLY A 165 -27.31 -12.67 9.12
C GLY A 165 -25.84 -13.06 8.92
N ARG A 166 -25.08 -12.29 8.14
CA ARG A 166 -23.62 -12.47 8.02
C ARG A 166 -22.94 -12.09 9.34
N GLY A 167 -22.01 -12.90 9.83
CA GLY A 167 -21.26 -12.56 11.04
C GLY A 167 -20.39 -11.32 10.83
N ILE A 168 -20.48 -10.32 11.72
CA ILE A 168 -19.72 -9.08 11.60
C ILE A 168 -18.21 -9.32 11.72
N LEU A 169 -17.78 -10.29 12.53
CA LEU A 169 -16.37 -10.67 12.62
C LEU A 169 -15.81 -11.11 11.27
N ALA A 170 -16.54 -11.96 10.54
CA ALA A 170 -16.13 -12.38 9.21
C ALA A 170 -16.09 -11.18 8.23
N LEU A 171 -17.11 -10.31 8.26
CA LEU A 171 -17.10 -9.09 7.43
C LEU A 171 -15.92 -8.17 7.75
N VAL A 172 -15.53 -8.05 9.01
CA VAL A 172 -14.36 -7.28 9.44
C VAL A 172 -13.08 -7.90 8.89
N VAL A 173 -12.89 -9.21 9.02
CA VAL A 173 -11.69 -9.94 8.54
C VAL A 173 -11.56 -9.84 7.02
N TYR A 174 -12.63 -10.09 6.27
CA TYR A 174 -12.61 -9.94 4.82
C TYR A 174 -12.41 -8.48 4.39
N GLY A 175 -12.96 -7.53 5.15
CA GLY A 175 -12.72 -6.11 4.91
C GLY A 175 -11.28 -5.67 5.17
N MET A 176 -10.56 -6.31 6.11
CA MET A 176 -9.11 -6.09 6.29
C MET A 176 -8.35 -6.47 5.02
N ARG A 177 -8.67 -7.63 4.45
CA ARG A 177 -8.06 -8.12 3.20
C ARG A 177 -8.27 -7.13 2.06
N VAL A 178 -9.52 -6.73 1.80
CA VAL A 178 -9.85 -5.78 0.73
C VAL A 178 -9.12 -4.45 0.93
N SER A 179 -9.05 -3.94 2.16
CA SER A 179 -8.35 -2.68 2.46
C SER A 179 -6.85 -2.77 2.15
N MET A 180 -6.21 -3.89 2.45
CA MET A 180 -4.78 -4.09 2.13
C MET A 180 -4.54 -4.26 0.64
N GLU A 181 -5.39 -5.02 -0.04
CA GLU A 181 -5.31 -5.21 -1.49
C GLU A 181 -5.40 -3.86 -2.20
N VAL A 182 -6.42 -3.06 -1.86
CA VAL A 182 -6.59 -1.73 -2.43
C VAL A 182 -5.43 -0.82 -2.07
N GLY A 183 -5.09 -0.74 -0.79
CA GLY A 183 -4.08 0.17 -0.27
C GLY A 183 -2.69 -0.08 -0.86
N PHE A 184 -2.24 -1.33 -0.91
CA PHE A 184 -0.88 -1.65 -1.36
C PHE A 184 -0.74 -1.76 -2.87
N ILE A 185 -1.69 -2.41 -3.55
CA ILE A 185 -1.59 -2.58 -5.00
C ILE A 185 -1.68 -1.21 -5.69
N ALA A 186 -2.66 -0.38 -5.32
CA ALA A 186 -2.80 0.96 -5.90
C ALA A 186 -1.55 1.81 -5.63
N THR A 187 -1.02 1.79 -4.39
CA THR A 187 0.22 2.49 -4.05
C THR A 187 1.40 2.04 -4.88
N VAL A 188 1.57 0.74 -5.13
CA VAL A 188 2.67 0.26 -5.99
C VAL A 188 2.55 0.82 -7.41
N PHE A 189 1.37 0.77 -8.03
CA PHE A 189 1.17 1.40 -9.35
C PHE A 189 1.46 2.90 -9.32
N THR A 190 0.91 3.61 -8.34
CA THR A 190 1.09 5.05 -8.15
C THR A 190 2.57 5.42 -8.00
N VAL A 191 3.31 4.66 -7.19
CA VAL A 191 4.73 4.88 -6.94
C VAL A 191 5.55 4.55 -8.19
N LEU A 192 5.27 3.45 -8.87
CA LEU A 192 5.99 3.04 -10.07
C LEU A 192 5.84 4.09 -11.19
N ILE A 193 4.60 4.50 -11.48
CA ILE A 193 4.34 5.51 -12.52
C ILE A 193 4.92 6.85 -12.10
N GLY A 194 4.60 7.30 -10.88
CA GLY A 194 5.01 8.62 -10.40
C GLY A 194 6.53 8.76 -10.32
N SER A 195 7.23 7.79 -9.73
CA SER A 195 8.68 7.84 -9.61
C SER A 195 9.39 7.80 -10.97
N LEU A 196 8.89 6.98 -11.91
CA LEU A 196 9.44 6.92 -13.25
C LEU A 196 9.24 8.24 -13.99
N VAL A 197 8.01 8.76 -14.03
CA VAL A 197 7.70 10.03 -14.71
C VAL A 197 8.50 11.18 -14.10
N GLY A 198 8.53 11.28 -12.77
CA GLY A 198 9.24 12.35 -12.07
C GLY A 198 10.76 12.31 -12.27
N ALA A 199 11.38 11.13 -12.15
CA ALA A 199 12.82 10.98 -12.35
C ALA A 199 13.24 11.19 -13.81
N VAL A 200 12.43 10.71 -14.77
CA VAL A 200 12.65 10.93 -16.20
C VAL A 200 12.53 12.41 -16.54
N ALA A 201 11.47 13.08 -16.06
CA ALA A 201 11.29 14.52 -16.27
C ALA A 201 12.48 15.33 -15.73
N ALA A 202 12.91 15.04 -14.49
CA ALA A 202 14.06 15.70 -13.88
C ALA A 202 15.36 15.52 -14.68
N LEU A 203 15.66 14.30 -15.10
CA LEU A 203 16.86 14.00 -15.87
C LEU A 203 16.81 14.62 -17.28
N ALA A 204 15.62 14.70 -17.88
CA ALA A 204 15.41 15.38 -19.15
C ALA A 204 15.82 16.86 -19.05
N THR A 205 15.41 17.54 -17.98
CA THR A 205 15.82 18.92 -17.69
C THR A 205 17.33 19.03 -17.55
N ALA A 206 17.96 18.12 -16.79
CA ALA A 206 19.41 18.13 -16.55
C ALA A 206 20.25 17.87 -17.82
N MET A 207 19.69 17.14 -18.80
CA MET A 207 20.32 16.87 -20.10
C MET A 207 19.98 17.94 -21.16
N ASP A 208 19.43 19.09 -20.77
CA ASP A 208 18.96 20.17 -21.66
C ASP A 208 17.85 19.72 -22.65
N ILE A 209 17.12 18.64 -22.34
CA ILE A 209 15.96 18.13 -23.11
C ILE A 209 14.65 18.67 -22.49
N GLY A 210 14.56 20.00 -22.39
CA GLY A 210 13.48 20.67 -21.63
C GLY A 210 12.06 20.39 -22.14
N TRP A 211 11.89 20.03 -23.42
CA TRP A 211 10.57 19.71 -23.97
C TRP A 211 9.96 18.44 -23.37
N MET A 212 10.77 17.45 -23.00
CA MET A 212 10.27 16.19 -22.44
C MET A 212 9.80 16.37 -21.00
N ASP A 213 10.55 17.13 -20.20
CA ASP A 213 10.09 17.59 -18.88
C ASP A 213 8.77 18.35 -19.00
N GLU A 214 8.71 19.35 -19.90
CA GLU A 214 7.49 20.13 -20.13
C GLU A 214 6.30 19.24 -20.52
N VAL A 215 6.46 18.30 -21.45
CA VAL A 215 5.36 17.40 -21.87
C VAL A 215 4.90 16.50 -20.72
N LEU A 216 5.83 15.87 -20.00
CA LEU A 216 5.51 14.95 -18.90
C LEU A 216 4.83 15.68 -17.74
N MET A 217 5.36 16.84 -17.35
CA MET A 217 4.80 17.63 -16.26
C MET A 217 3.50 18.33 -16.67
N ARG A 218 3.39 18.78 -17.92
CA ARG A 218 2.13 19.33 -18.44
C ARG A 218 1.02 18.29 -18.44
N TYR A 219 1.31 17.05 -18.84
CA TYR A 219 0.34 15.96 -18.76
C TYR A 219 -0.05 15.66 -17.30
N THR A 220 0.94 15.60 -16.41
CA THR A 220 0.72 15.41 -14.96
C THR A 220 -0.21 16.50 -14.39
N ASP A 221 0.01 17.75 -14.80
CA ASP A 221 -0.82 18.88 -14.38
C ASP A 221 -2.24 18.78 -14.94
N ILE A 222 -2.39 18.49 -16.24
CA ILE A 222 -3.71 18.28 -16.88
C ILE A 222 -4.50 17.17 -16.18
N GLN A 223 -3.85 16.05 -15.87
CA GLN A 223 -4.51 14.95 -15.16
C GLN A 223 -5.02 15.40 -13.78
N SER A 224 -4.21 16.16 -13.04
CA SER A 224 -4.56 16.63 -11.70
C SER A 224 -5.75 17.61 -11.65
N VAL A 225 -6.16 18.17 -12.79
CA VAL A 225 -7.37 19.01 -12.90
C VAL A 225 -8.64 18.16 -12.79
N PHE A 226 -8.60 16.91 -13.24
CA PHE A 226 -9.76 16.02 -13.16
C PHE A 226 -9.90 15.46 -11.74
N PRO A 227 -11.08 15.60 -11.10
CA PRO A 227 -11.30 15.00 -9.78
C PRO A 227 -11.28 13.47 -9.89
N THR A 228 -10.18 12.82 -9.46
CA THR A 228 -9.98 11.36 -9.54
C THR A 228 -11.17 10.58 -8.99
N PHE A 229 -11.73 11.02 -7.85
CA PHE A 229 -12.89 10.37 -7.25
C PHE A 229 -14.16 10.44 -8.12
N MET A 230 -14.41 11.55 -8.81
CA MET A 230 -15.54 11.67 -9.73
C MET A 230 -15.35 10.80 -10.98
N LEU A 231 -14.11 10.74 -11.50
CA LEU A 231 -13.77 9.87 -12.61
C LEU A 231 -13.98 8.40 -12.25
N LEU A 232 -13.58 7.99 -11.04
CA LEU A 232 -13.82 6.64 -10.53
C LEU A 232 -15.30 6.29 -10.45
N LEU A 233 -16.14 7.19 -9.92
CA LEU A 233 -17.60 6.99 -9.90
C LEU A 233 -18.16 6.81 -11.31
N LEU A 234 -17.76 7.67 -12.25
CA LEU A 234 -18.21 7.58 -13.64
C LEU A 234 -17.79 6.25 -14.30
N LEU A 235 -16.51 5.87 -14.17
CA LEU A 235 -15.99 4.67 -14.82
C LEU A 235 -16.56 3.39 -14.20
N THR A 236 -16.71 3.34 -12.88
CA THR A 236 -17.33 2.19 -12.20
C THR A 236 -18.82 2.08 -12.50
N TYR A 237 -19.51 3.20 -12.74
CA TYR A 237 -20.89 3.20 -13.23
C TYR A 237 -21.01 2.64 -14.65
N LEU A 238 -20.11 3.06 -15.56
CA LEU A 238 -20.18 2.68 -16.99
C LEU A 238 -19.71 1.25 -17.26
N PHE A 239 -18.63 0.82 -16.62
CA PHE A 239 -17.96 -0.44 -16.91
C PHE A 239 -18.16 -1.51 -15.83
N GLY A 240 -18.87 -1.15 -14.75
CA GLY A 240 -19.06 -2.00 -13.59
C GLY A 240 -17.98 -1.82 -12.52
N SER A 241 -18.29 -2.25 -11.31
CA SER A 241 -17.48 -2.00 -10.13
C SER A 241 -16.67 -3.23 -9.70
N LYS A 242 -15.80 -3.76 -10.56
CA LYS A 242 -14.91 -4.87 -10.15
C LYS A 242 -13.78 -4.36 -9.27
N LEU A 243 -13.41 -5.10 -8.22
CA LEU A 243 -12.37 -4.66 -7.27
C LEU A 243 -11.04 -4.37 -7.98
N TRP A 244 -10.59 -5.26 -8.86
CA TRP A 244 -9.35 -5.07 -9.63
C TRP A 244 -9.40 -3.79 -10.49
N MET A 245 -10.56 -3.45 -11.06
CA MET A 245 -10.74 -2.24 -11.85
C MET A 245 -10.63 -0.99 -10.98
N ILE A 246 -11.26 -0.98 -9.80
CA ILE A 246 -11.15 0.11 -8.83
C ILE A 246 -9.68 0.34 -8.45
N ILE A 247 -8.95 -0.73 -8.17
CA ILE A 247 -7.53 -0.68 -7.79
C ILE A 247 -6.67 -0.10 -8.91
N LEU A 248 -6.82 -0.59 -10.15
CA LEU A 248 -6.08 -0.06 -11.29
C LEU A 248 -6.38 1.41 -11.52
N LEU A 249 -7.66 1.81 -11.48
CA LEU A 249 -8.05 3.20 -11.67
C LEU A 249 -7.45 4.11 -10.58
N PHE A 250 -7.45 3.69 -9.31
CA PHE A 250 -6.74 4.43 -8.27
C PHE A 250 -5.24 4.57 -8.58
N GLY A 251 -4.58 3.48 -8.94
CA GLY A 251 -3.16 3.47 -9.27
C GLY A 251 -2.80 4.40 -10.44
N PHE A 252 -3.58 4.33 -11.53
CA PHE A 252 -3.35 5.06 -12.78
C PHE A 252 -3.75 6.55 -12.74
N PHE A 253 -4.64 6.96 -11.83
CA PHE A 253 -5.14 8.33 -11.78
C PHE A 253 -4.74 9.10 -10.51
N SER A 254 -3.79 8.59 -9.71
CA SER A 254 -3.37 9.23 -8.45
C SER A 254 -1.84 9.37 -8.29
N TRP A 255 -1.07 9.24 -9.37
CA TRP A 255 0.40 9.25 -9.35
C TRP A 255 1.02 10.65 -9.46
N GLU A 256 0.23 11.69 -9.72
CA GLU A 256 0.69 13.06 -9.94
C GLU A 256 1.47 13.64 -8.76
N GLY A 257 1.00 13.40 -7.52
CA GLY A 257 1.68 13.87 -6.31
C GLY A 257 3.05 13.23 -6.13
N VAL A 258 3.17 11.93 -6.44
CA VAL A 258 4.44 11.20 -6.38
C VAL A 258 5.39 11.70 -7.46
N ALA A 259 4.91 11.91 -8.69
CA ALA A 259 5.74 12.43 -9.78
C ALA A 259 6.35 13.79 -9.45
N ARG A 260 5.56 14.73 -8.91
CA ARG A 260 6.07 16.05 -8.51
C ARG A 260 7.11 15.95 -7.40
N THR A 261 6.85 15.11 -6.40
CA THR A 261 7.77 14.91 -5.26
C THR A 261 9.10 14.32 -5.74
N VAL A 262 9.05 13.24 -6.52
CA VAL A 262 10.25 12.57 -7.05
C VAL A 262 10.99 13.47 -8.03
N ARG A 263 10.29 14.24 -8.88
CA ARG A 263 10.94 15.21 -9.77
C ARG A 263 11.74 16.25 -8.98
N GLY A 264 11.17 16.80 -7.90
CA GLY A 264 11.85 17.79 -7.07
C GLY A 264 13.17 17.25 -6.49
N GLU A 265 13.14 16.05 -5.91
CA GLU A 265 14.33 15.39 -5.37
C GLU A 265 15.32 15.02 -6.49
N ALA A 266 14.83 14.41 -7.57
CA ALA A 266 15.66 13.96 -8.68
C ALA A 266 16.34 15.13 -9.40
N LEU A 267 15.72 16.30 -9.50
CA LEU A 267 16.37 17.51 -10.03
C LEU A 267 17.56 17.92 -9.17
N GLN A 268 17.40 17.92 -7.84
CA GLN A 268 18.51 18.21 -6.93
C GLN A 268 19.64 17.19 -7.10
N ARG A 269 19.31 15.90 -7.17
CA ARG A 269 20.31 14.82 -7.36
C ARG A 269 20.96 14.83 -8.73
N SER A 270 20.26 15.29 -9.76
CA SER A 270 20.78 15.35 -11.13
C SER A 270 21.97 16.30 -11.29
N ALA A 271 22.12 17.25 -10.37
CA ALA A 271 23.23 18.20 -10.32
C ALA A 271 24.46 17.67 -9.55
N GLU A 272 24.45 16.43 -9.08
CA GLU A 272 25.57 15.84 -8.33
C GLU A 272 26.68 15.35 -9.26
N GLU A 273 27.95 15.45 -8.81
CA GLU A 273 29.13 15.15 -9.61
C GLU A 273 29.16 13.71 -10.15
N TYR A 274 28.69 12.74 -9.37
CA TYR A 274 28.65 11.34 -9.79
C TYR A 274 27.65 11.09 -10.94
N ILE A 275 26.58 11.88 -11.04
CA ILE A 275 25.64 11.79 -12.16
C ILE A 275 26.27 12.40 -13.42
N MET A 276 26.93 13.55 -13.29
CA MET A 276 27.66 14.17 -14.41
C MET A 276 28.75 13.23 -14.94
N ALA A 277 29.51 12.58 -14.05
CA ALA A 277 30.54 11.61 -14.42
C ALA A 277 29.96 10.39 -15.16
N ALA A 278 28.83 9.85 -14.68
CA ALA A 278 28.14 8.74 -15.35
C ALA A 278 27.66 9.13 -16.76
N GLN A 279 27.10 10.34 -16.91
CA GLN A 279 26.65 10.86 -18.20
C GLN A 279 27.82 11.11 -19.16
N ALA A 280 28.91 11.71 -18.69
CA ALA A 280 30.13 11.91 -19.48
C ALA A 280 30.75 10.59 -19.94
N SER A 281 30.53 9.51 -19.19
CA SER A 281 30.94 8.14 -19.54
C SER A 281 30.00 7.44 -20.53
N GLY A 282 28.95 8.13 -21.02
CA GLY A 282 28.00 7.61 -22.01
C GLY A 282 26.86 6.79 -21.42
N ALA A 283 26.59 6.88 -20.11
CA ALA A 283 25.45 6.21 -19.50
C ALA A 283 24.13 6.73 -20.09
N ASN A 284 23.26 5.82 -20.54
CA ASN A 284 21.96 6.21 -21.08
C ASN A 284 21.01 6.68 -19.97
N MET A 285 19.96 7.39 -20.38
CA MET A 285 18.97 7.98 -19.48
C MET A 285 18.35 6.95 -18.51
N LEU A 286 17.96 5.79 -19.04
CA LEU A 286 17.30 4.75 -18.24
C LEU A 286 18.24 4.14 -17.19
N TYR A 287 19.51 3.98 -17.54
CA TYR A 287 20.56 3.54 -16.63
C TYR A 287 20.73 4.55 -15.49
N VAL A 288 20.85 5.84 -15.79
CA VAL A 288 21.00 6.89 -14.78
C VAL A 288 19.77 6.95 -13.87
N VAL A 289 18.56 6.85 -14.43
CA VAL A 289 17.32 6.84 -13.63
C VAL A 289 17.30 5.65 -12.67
N ARG A 290 17.53 4.42 -13.18
CA ARG A 290 17.40 3.20 -12.39
C ARG A 290 18.53 3.00 -11.39
N GLN A 291 19.76 3.34 -11.76
CA GLN A 291 20.94 3.08 -10.95
C GLN A 291 21.25 4.23 -9.98
N HIS A 292 20.90 5.47 -10.34
CA HIS A 292 21.29 6.65 -9.57
C HIS A 292 20.08 7.41 -9.03
N LEU A 293 19.12 7.83 -9.86
CA LEU A 293 18.06 8.73 -9.38
C LEU A 293 17.03 8.06 -8.48
N ILE A 294 16.48 6.91 -8.88
CA ILE A 294 15.45 6.20 -8.10
C ILE A 294 16.00 5.72 -6.75
N PRO A 295 17.17 5.04 -6.68
CA PRO A 295 17.73 4.61 -5.40
C PRO A 295 18.03 5.77 -4.46
N ASN A 296 18.54 6.89 -4.97
CA ASN A 296 18.82 8.08 -4.16
C ASN A 296 17.55 8.87 -3.77
N SER A 297 16.45 8.69 -4.51
CA SER A 297 15.12 9.25 -4.17
C SER A 297 14.26 8.29 -3.34
N ALA A 298 14.78 7.14 -2.93
CA ALA A 298 14.01 6.08 -2.27
C ALA A 298 13.33 6.54 -0.98
N ASN A 299 13.98 7.42 -0.20
CA ASN A 299 13.39 7.97 1.02
C ASN A 299 12.09 8.72 0.73
N SER A 300 12.11 9.66 -0.22
CA SER A 300 10.94 10.43 -0.63
C SER A 300 9.86 9.53 -1.21
N ILE A 301 10.24 8.53 -2.01
CA ILE A 301 9.31 7.54 -2.58
C ILE A 301 8.60 6.74 -1.47
N ILE A 302 9.33 6.25 -0.46
CA ILE A 302 8.77 5.47 0.65
C ILE A 302 7.81 6.31 1.50
N ILE A 303 8.17 7.58 1.75
CA ILE A 303 7.29 8.51 2.47
C ILE A 303 6.00 8.75 1.68
N SER A 304 6.11 9.05 0.37
CA SER A 304 4.95 9.23 -0.50
C SER A 304 4.07 7.98 -0.53
N ALA A 305 4.67 6.80 -0.67
CA ALA A 305 3.97 5.52 -0.66
C ALA A 305 3.14 5.34 0.63
N THR A 306 3.75 5.62 1.79
CA THR A 306 3.11 5.47 3.10
C THR A 306 1.90 6.39 3.26
N VAL A 307 1.99 7.62 2.73
CA VAL A 307 0.90 8.61 2.78
C VAL A 307 -0.24 8.28 1.81
N SER A 308 0.05 7.63 0.67
CA SER A 308 -0.97 7.27 -0.33
C SER A 308 -1.90 6.15 0.13
N VAL A 309 -1.38 5.14 0.85
CA VAL A 309 -2.16 3.96 1.29
C VAL A 309 -3.49 4.30 1.99
N PRO A 310 -3.54 5.12 3.05
CA PRO A 310 -4.80 5.45 3.72
C PRO A 310 -5.78 6.20 2.80
N GLY A 311 -5.28 6.98 1.85
CA GLY A 311 -6.10 7.67 0.85
C GLY A 311 -6.86 6.68 -0.04
N PHE A 312 -6.21 5.61 -0.50
CA PHE A 312 -6.85 4.57 -1.30
C PHE A 312 -7.85 3.74 -0.51
N ILE A 313 -7.54 3.42 0.75
CA ILE A 313 -8.46 2.71 1.65
C ILE A 313 -9.74 3.53 1.87
N LEU A 314 -9.59 4.83 2.16
CA LEU A 314 -10.73 5.73 2.31
C LEU A 314 -11.49 5.93 0.99
N GLY A 315 -10.77 5.99 -0.13
CA GLY A 315 -11.35 6.09 -1.46
C GLY A 315 -12.26 4.91 -1.79
N GLU A 316 -11.77 3.67 -1.63
CA GLU A 316 -12.61 2.49 -1.84
C GLU A 316 -13.76 2.43 -0.84
N ALA A 317 -13.51 2.70 0.45
CA ALA A 317 -14.58 2.68 1.44
C ALA A 317 -15.69 3.70 1.10
N SER A 318 -15.33 4.86 0.55
CA SER A 318 -16.27 5.88 0.09
C SER A 318 -17.05 5.45 -1.15
N LEU A 319 -16.38 4.87 -2.16
CA LEU A 319 -17.05 4.29 -3.34
C LEU A 319 -18.03 3.19 -2.93
N ALA A 320 -17.58 2.30 -2.03
CA ALA A 320 -18.37 1.20 -1.52
C ALA A 320 -19.59 1.67 -0.74
N PHE A 321 -19.42 2.72 0.08
CA PHE A 321 -20.50 3.33 0.83
C PHE A 321 -21.56 3.96 -0.09
N LEU A 322 -21.13 4.55 -1.21
CA LEU A 322 -22.01 5.12 -2.23
C LEU A 322 -22.66 4.08 -3.16
N GLY A 323 -22.34 2.80 -3.00
CA GLY A 323 -22.91 1.71 -3.81
C GLY A 323 -22.12 1.34 -5.06
N PHE A 324 -20.92 1.88 -5.25
CA PHE A 324 -20.04 1.63 -6.39
C PHE A 324 -18.90 0.63 -6.06
N SER A 325 -19.16 -0.33 -5.17
CA SER A 325 -18.24 -1.43 -4.85
C SER A 325 -18.59 -2.72 -5.57
N ASP A 326 -17.62 -3.63 -5.64
CA ASP A 326 -17.83 -4.97 -6.17
C ASP A 326 -18.84 -5.74 -5.30
N PRO A 327 -19.99 -6.18 -5.87
CA PRO A 327 -21.00 -6.91 -5.14
C PRO A 327 -20.53 -8.24 -4.56
N ASN A 328 -19.44 -8.80 -5.11
CA ASN A 328 -18.88 -10.08 -4.67
C ASN A 328 -17.83 -9.90 -3.56
N THR A 329 -17.55 -8.67 -3.13
CA THR A 329 -16.53 -8.38 -2.11
C THR A 329 -17.16 -7.86 -0.83
N PHE A 330 -16.53 -8.21 0.30
CA PHE A 330 -16.97 -7.79 1.63
C PHE A 330 -16.05 -6.70 2.18
N SER A 331 -16.12 -5.49 1.61
CA SER A 331 -15.32 -4.36 2.09
C SER A 331 -15.95 -3.70 3.34
N TRP A 332 -15.13 -2.96 4.09
CA TRP A 332 -15.61 -2.20 5.23
C TRP A 332 -16.62 -1.13 4.82
N GLY A 333 -16.37 -0.37 3.76
CA GLY A 333 -17.30 0.66 3.28
C GLY A 333 -18.68 0.10 2.92
N ARG A 334 -18.72 -1.05 2.25
CA ARG A 334 -19.98 -1.76 1.92
C ARG A 334 -20.72 -2.20 3.19
N THR A 335 -19.99 -2.74 4.16
CA THR A 335 -20.59 -3.19 5.42
C THR A 335 -21.14 -2.02 6.23
N ILE A 336 -20.42 -0.90 6.25
CA ILE A 336 -20.85 0.34 6.91
C ILE A 336 -22.14 0.87 6.28
N ALA A 337 -22.23 0.91 4.95
CA ALA A 337 -23.46 1.32 4.24
C ALA A 337 -24.63 0.39 4.52
N ALA A 338 -24.43 -0.92 4.52
CA ALA A 338 -25.48 -1.90 4.79
C ALA A 338 -26.10 -1.75 6.20
N GLY A 339 -25.32 -1.28 7.18
CA GLY A 339 -25.81 -1.03 8.54
C GLY A 339 -26.51 0.31 8.73
N GLN A 340 -26.37 1.27 7.80
CA GLN A 340 -26.86 2.64 7.97
C GLN A 340 -28.37 2.69 8.24
N ALA A 341 -29.15 1.91 7.49
CA ALA A 341 -30.61 1.85 7.64
C ALA A 341 -31.08 1.22 8.96
N ASN A 342 -30.21 0.48 9.65
CA ASN A 342 -30.55 -0.23 10.88
C ASN A 342 -29.83 0.34 12.10
N ILE A 343 -29.22 1.54 12.02
CA ILE A 343 -28.30 2.02 13.06
C ILE A 343 -28.95 2.15 14.44
N GLU A 344 -30.25 2.47 14.50
CA GLU A 344 -30.99 2.61 15.76
C GLU A 344 -31.14 1.27 16.51
N GLN A 345 -31.35 0.17 15.77
CA GLN A 345 -31.56 -1.15 16.35
C GLN A 345 -30.29 -2.00 16.35
N ALA A 346 -29.40 -1.77 15.38
CA ALA A 346 -28.28 -2.64 15.03
C ALA A 346 -27.01 -1.82 14.72
N TRP A 347 -26.69 -0.88 15.62
CA TRP A 347 -25.54 0.02 15.51
C TRP A 347 -24.22 -0.70 15.21
N TRP A 348 -24.05 -1.93 15.72
CA TRP A 348 -22.82 -2.73 15.55
C TRP A 348 -22.49 -3.03 14.09
N ILE A 349 -23.48 -3.09 13.20
CA ILE A 349 -23.28 -3.39 11.77
C ILE A 349 -22.41 -2.32 11.11
N SER A 350 -22.65 -1.04 11.41
CA SER A 350 -21.86 0.07 10.87
C SER A 350 -20.69 0.47 11.77
N THR A 351 -20.91 0.53 13.08
CA THR A 351 -19.92 1.06 14.03
C THR A 351 -18.70 0.17 14.15
N ILE A 352 -18.85 -1.16 14.19
CA ILE A 352 -17.69 -2.04 14.38
C ILE A 352 -16.74 -1.96 13.18
N PRO A 353 -17.16 -2.20 11.92
CA PRO A 353 -16.27 -2.01 10.78
C PRO A 353 -15.74 -0.57 10.65
N GLY A 354 -16.56 0.43 11.03
CA GLY A 354 -16.14 1.83 11.08
C GLY A 354 -14.98 2.09 12.04
N ILE A 355 -14.97 1.45 13.22
CA ILE A 355 -13.85 1.53 14.17
C ILE A 355 -12.58 0.92 13.57
N PHE A 356 -12.68 -0.25 12.93
CA PHE A 356 -11.51 -0.88 12.28
C PHE A 356 -10.95 -0.02 11.15
N LEU A 357 -11.82 0.54 10.30
CA LEU A 357 -11.42 1.48 9.25
C LEU A 357 -10.73 2.71 9.84
N PHE A 358 -11.34 3.35 10.84
CA PHE A 358 -10.79 4.54 11.51
C PHE A 358 -9.42 4.27 12.14
N LEU A 359 -9.30 3.20 12.93
CA LEU A 359 -8.03 2.85 13.59
C LEU A 359 -6.94 2.52 12.58
N THR A 360 -7.29 1.88 11.46
CA THR A 360 -6.34 1.54 10.40
C THR A 360 -5.83 2.80 9.70
N VAL A 361 -6.71 3.72 9.31
CA VAL A 361 -6.32 5.01 8.70
C VAL A 361 -5.49 5.85 9.67
N LEU A 362 -5.90 5.91 10.94
CA LEU A 362 -5.16 6.62 11.98
C LEU A 362 -3.77 6.00 12.21
N ALA A 363 -3.66 4.68 12.15
CA ALA A 363 -2.39 4.00 12.30
C ALA A 363 -1.44 4.30 11.12
N PHE A 364 -1.94 4.29 9.88
CA PHE A 364 -1.14 4.70 8.72
C PHE A 364 -0.68 6.17 8.82
N TYR A 365 -1.53 7.07 9.34
CA TYR A 365 -1.14 8.45 9.59
C TYR A 365 0.06 8.56 10.54
N TYR A 366 -0.01 7.93 11.72
CA TYR A 366 1.09 7.98 12.68
C TYR A 366 2.36 7.29 12.19
N VAL A 367 2.23 6.17 11.47
CA VAL A 367 3.38 5.50 10.85
C VAL A 367 4.00 6.38 9.77
N GLY A 368 3.20 7.03 8.92
CA GLY A 368 3.67 7.94 7.89
C GLY A 368 4.44 9.14 8.45
N GLU A 369 3.93 9.77 9.50
CA GLU A 369 4.61 10.89 10.16
C GLU A 369 5.93 10.44 10.79
N ALA A 370 5.93 9.33 11.52
CA ALA A 370 7.17 8.80 12.12
C ALA A 370 8.18 8.32 11.08
N MET A 371 7.73 7.80 9.93
CA MET A 371 8.60 7.47 8.81
C MET A 371 9.23 8.72 8.21
N ARG A 372 8.44 9.78 7.99
CA ARG A 372 8.93 11.08 7.53
C ARG A 372 9.97 11.64 8.50
N ASP A 373 9.68 11.67 9.80
CA ASP A 373 10.60 12.13 10.83
C ASP A 373 11.89 11.30 10.89
N ALA A 374 11.79 9.98 10.73
CA ALA A 374 12.95 9.10 10.78
C ALA A 374 13.87 9.27 9.56
N MET A 375 13.31 9.63 8.41
CA MET A 375 13.99 9.71 7.12
C MET A 375 14.35 11.14 6.69
N ASP A 376 13.92 12.17 7.42
CA ASP A 376 14.28 13.58 7.15
C ASP A 376 15.74 13.87 7.55
N PRO A 377 16.64 14.16 6.58
CA PRO A 377 18.03 14.46 6.86
C PRO A 377 18.24 15.84 7.53
N ARG A 378 17.25 16.75 7.47
CA ARG A 378 17.40 18.10 8.05
C ARG A 378 17.37 18.12 9.57
N GLN A 379 16.84 17.07 10.20
CA GLN A 379 16.90 16.91 11.65
C GLN A 379 18.33 16.73 12.18
N GLU A 380 19.32 16.45 11.31
CA GLU A 380 20.73 16.35 11.67
C GLU A 380 21.39 17.71 11.91
N VAL A 381 20.88 18.79 11.29
CA VAL A 381 21.48 20.14 11.38
C VAL A 381 21.03 20.91 12.63
N GLY A 382 19.88 20.55 13.22
CA GLY A 382 19.31 21.24 14.38
C GLY A 382 19.93 20.86 15.75
N GLY A 383 20.83 19.88 15.79
CA GLY A 383 21.46 19.41 17.04
C GLY A 383 22.86 19.95 17.32
N GLY A 384 23.44 20.73 16.41
CA GLY A 384 24.86 21.16 16.47
C GLY A 384 25.10 22.67 16.38
N GLY A 385 24.06 23.50 16.38
CA GLY A 385 24.19 24.94 16.23
C GLY A 385 23.31 25.71 17.21
N GLY A 386 23.86 26.01 18.38
CA GLY A 386 23.18 26.83 19.39
C GLY A 386 24.12 27.19 20.54
N LEU A 387 24.96 28.21 20.30
CA LEU A 387 25.80 28.99 21.22
C LEU A 387 26.86 28.25 22.05
#